data_AF-A0A3A4USF7-F1
#
_entry.id   AF-A0A3A4USF7-F1
#
_cell.length_a   1.000
_cell.length_b   1.000
_cell.length_c   1.000
_cell.angle_alpha   90.00
_cell.angle_beta   90.00
_cell.angle_gamma   90.00
#
_symmetry.space_group_name_H-M   'P 1'
#
loop_
_entity.id
_entity.type
_entity.pdbx_description
1 polymer ?
#
loop_
_entity_poly.entity_id
_entity_poly.type
_entity_poly.pdbx_seq_one_letter_code
_entity_poly.pdbx_strand_id
1 'polypeptide(L)'
;MEFLKRLHFTSTVQEKYLQAGEQVSDALSYMYAGDVVGFDQMVEEWKSWEKEYARRGYRTISLDKFNAALGSREALSGLIGKTRDEGEQPILHAERFIARYRGTKRTDAIDLDARVNAERTEAHGTYQMPGTEEETDTKQ
;
A
#
# COMPACT_ATOMS: atom_id res chain seq x y z
N MET A 1 -24.94 18.41 20.37
CA MET A 1 -24.51 18.56 18.96
C MET A 1 -23.05 19.01 18.92
N GLU A 2 -22.12 18.09 19.14
CA GLU A 2 -20.65 18.35 19.10
C GLU A 2 -19.99 17.61 17.91
N PHE A 3 -20.74 17.29 16.85
CA PHE A 3 -20.25 16.45 15.76
C PHE A 3 -19.51 17.21 14.65
N LEU A 4 -19.42 18.54 14.71
CA LEU A 4 -18.92 19.38 13.60
C LEU A 4 -17.61 20.14 13.90
N LYS A 5 -16.94 19.89 15.03
CA LYS A 5 -15.64 20.55 15.34
C LYS A 5 -14.41 19.82 14.81
N ARG A 6 -14.56 18.69 14.10
CA ARG A 6 -13.42 17.90 13.54
C ARG A 6 -12.98 18.32 12.13
N LEU A 7 -13.36 19.51 11.67
CA LEU A 7 -12.93 20.10 10.40
C LEU A 7 -11.87 21.19 10.64
N HIS A 8 -10.78 20.86 11.36
CA HIS A 8 -9.58 21.71 11.36
C HIS A 8 -8.46 21.05 10.55
N PHE A 9 -8.53 21.36 9.25
CA PHE A 9 -7.60 21.05 8.18
C PHE A 9 -6.21 21.61 8.49
N THR A 10 -5.44 20.86 9.28
CA THR A 10 -3.97 20.98 9.30
C THR A 10 -3.49 19.57 9.07
N SER A 11 -3.44 19.16 7.81
CA SER A 11 -3.09 17.77 7.51
C SER A 11 -1.66 17.52 7.95
N THR A 12 -1.49 16.78 9.04
CA THR A 12 -0.17 16.44 9.54
C THR A 12 0.50 15.51 8.53
N VAL A 13 1.83 15.49 8.50
CA VAL A 13 2.58 14.55 7.64
C VAL A 13 2.15 13.10 7.87
N GLN A 14 1.67 12.78 9.08
CA GLN A 14 1.13 11.46 9.41
C GLN A 14 -0.15 11.13 8.63
N GLU A 15 -1.08 12.07 8.53
CA GLU A 15 -2.33 11.88 7.78
C GLU A 15 -2.09 11.75 6.29
N LYS A 16 -1.21 12.58 5.73
CA LYS A 16 -0.85 12.51 4.32
C LYS A 16 -0.16 11.19 3.97
N TYR A 17 0.74 10.73 4.85
CA TYR A 17 1.39 9.44 4.69
C TYR A 17 0.40 8.26 4.76
N LEU A 18 -0.50 8.26 5.75
CA LEU A 18 -1.56 7.27 5.88
C LEU A 18 -2.45 7.23 4.64
N GLN A 19 -2.95 8.39 4.21
CA GLN A 19 -3.83 8.50 3.05
C GLN A 19 -3.17 7.96 1.79
N ALA A 20 -1.91 8.29 1.54
CA ALA A 20 -1.21 7.82 0.36
C ALA A 20 -0.96 6.30 0.40
N GLY A 21 -0.61 5.74 1.56
CA GLY A 21 -0.46 4.29 1.73
C GLY A 21 -1.78 3.52 1.56
N GLU A 22 -2.88 4.06 2.11
CA GLU A 22 -4.23 3.52 1.92
C GLU A 22 -4.64 3.49 0.45
N GLN A 23 -4.38 4.57 -0.31
CA GLN A 23 -4.70 4.62 -1.74
C GLN A 23 -3.95 3.56 -2.56
N VAL A 24 -2.66 3.36 -2.27
CA VAL A 24 -1.87 2.31 -2.93
C VAL A 24 -2.40 0.92 -2.58
N SER A 25 -2.70 0.67 -1.30
CA SER A 25 -3.25 -0.60 -0.83
C SER A 25 -4.63 -0.90 -1.45
N ASP A 26 -5.51 0.09 -1.50
CA ASP A 26 -6.83 -0.02 -2.11
C ASP A 26 -6.71 -0.30 -3.61
N ALA A 27 -5.89 0.46 -4.33
CA ALA A 27 -5.64 0.24 -5.76
C ALA A 27 -5.05 -1.15 -6.06
N LEU A 28 -4.14 -1.64 -5.21
CA LEU A 28 -3.59 -3.00 -5.32
C LEU A 28 -4.68 -4.08 -5.23
N SER A 29 -5.68 -3.87 -4.39
CA SER A 29 -6.81 -4.80 -4.25
C SER A 29 -7.62 -4.92 -5.56
N TYR A 30 -7.58 -3.93 -6.44
CA TYR A 30 -8.29 -3.93 -7.72
C TYR A 30 -7.45 -4.40 -8.92
N MET A 31 -6.14 -4.62 -8.76
CA MET A 31 -5.27 -4.98 -9.90
C MET A 31 -5.64 -6.30 -10.58
N TYR A 32 -6.28 -7.23 -9.88
CA TYR A 32 -6.78 -8.47 -10.50
C TYR A 32 -7.87 -8.21 -11.55
N ALA A 33 -8.57 -7.07 -11.45
CA ALA A 33 -9.63 -6.65 -12.36
C ALA A 33 -9.10 -5.80 -13.53
N GLY A 34 -7.78 -5.62 -13.63
CA GLY A 34 -7.12 -4.85 -14.69
C GLY A 34 -6.34 -3.66 -14.16
N ASP A 35 -6.00 -2.76 -15.09
CA ASP A 35 -5.14 -1.62 -14.79
C ASP A 35 -5.89 -0.52 -14.05
N VAL A 36 -5.37 -0.17 -12.87
CA VAL A 36 -5.86 0.96 -12.10
C VAL A 36 -5.25 2.25 -12.65
N VAL A 37 -6.09 3.08 -13.25
CA VAL A 37 -5.69 4.39 -13.78
C VAL A 37 -5.09 5.25 -12.67
N GLY A 38 -3.90 5.79 -12.90
CA GLY A 38 -3.21 6.65 -11.93
C GLY A 38 -2.44 5.90 -10.84
N PHE A 39 -2.34 4.56 -10.90
CA PHE A 39 -1.61 3.79 -9.90
C PHE A 39 -0.16 4.26 -9.70
N ASP A 40 0.58 4.51 -10.78
CA ASP A 40 1.95 5.02 -10.69
C ASP A 40 2.04 6.37 -9.96
N GLN A 41 1.03 7.24 -10.13
CA GLN A 41 0.97 8.51 -9.43
C GLN A 41 0.73 8.32 -7.92
N MET A 42 -0.16 7.38 -7.55
CA MET A 42 -0.41 7.04 -6.15
C MET A 42 0.85 6.50 -5.48
N VAL A 43 1.61 5.64 -6.19
CA VAL A 43 2.87 5.08 -5.69
C VAL A 43 3.94 6.15 -5.50
N GLU A 44 4.11 7.09 -6.45
CA GLU A 44 5.06 8.19 -6.28
C GLU A 44 4.62 9.17 -5.18
N GLU A 45 3.32 9.39 -4.98
CA GLU A 45 2.81 10.18 -3.86
C GLU A 45 3.10 9.49 -2.52
N TRP A 46 2.84 8.19 -2.40
CA TRP A 46 3.17 7.41 -1.21
C TRP A 46 4.67 7.46 -0.88
N LYS A 47 5.52 7.29 -1.89
CA LYS A 47 6.98 7.42 -1.75
C LYS A 47 7.42 8.81 -1.28
N SER A 48 6.81 9.87 -1.81
CA SER A 48 7.11 11.25 -1.41
C SER A 48 6.78 11.46 0.07
N TRP A 49 5.59 11.05 0.50
CA TRP A 49 5.17 11.16 1.90
C TRP A 49 5.95 10.24 2.82
N GLU A 50 6.32 9.03 2.37
CA GLU A 50 7.16 8.11 3.13
C GLU A 50 8.51 8.74 3.47
N LYS A 51 9.14 9.41 2.48
CA LYS A 51 10.41 10.11 2.69
C LYS A 51 10.28 11.26 3.68
N GLU A 52 9.24 12.07 3.56
CA GLU A 52 9.01 13.19 4.50
C GLU A 52 8.67 12.69 5.91
N TYR A 53 7.88 11.62 6.01
CA TYR A 53 7.53 10.95 7.24
C TYR A 53 8.78 10.37 7.93
N ALA A 54 9.61 9.66 7.17
CA ALA A 54 10.89 9.14 7.64
C ALA A 54 11.86 10.27 8.03
N ARG A 55 11.96 11.35 7.25
CA ARG A 55 12.83 12.51 7.55
C ARG A 55 12.52 13.14 8.90
N ARG A 56 11.26 13.09 9.35
CA ARG A 56 10.81 13.58 10.66
C ARG A 56 11.09 12.64 11.83
N GLY A 57 11.72 11.50 11.59
CA GLY A 57 12.11 10.56 12.65
C GLY A 57 11.11 9.45 12.93
N TYR A 58 10.07 9.27 12.10
CA TYR A 58 9.06 8.24 12.32
C TYR A 58 9.40 6.90 11.65
N ARG A 59 8.92 5.79 12.23
CA ARG A 59 8.94 4.46 11.64
C ARG A 59 7.88 4.36 10.55
N THR A 60 8.31 4.08 9.33
CA THR A 60 7.42 3.84 8.19
C THR A 60 6.64 2.53 8.35
N ILE A 61 5.53 2.42 7.63
CA ILE A 61 4.58 1.32 7.67
C ILE A 61 4.71 0.56 6.34
N SER A 62 4.85 -0.76 6.41
CA SER A 62 4.89 -1.64 5.24
C SER A 62 3.55 -1.67 4.52
N LEU A 63 3.59 -1.94 3.22
CA LEU A 63 2.38 -2.11 2.42
C LEU A 63 1.56 -3.31 2.90
N ASP A 64 2.24 -4.35 3.41
CA ASP A 64 1.60 -5.52 4.02
C ASP A 64 0.72 -5.14 5.21
N LYS A 65 1.17 -4.20 6.04
CA LYS A 65 0.38 -3.67 7.16
C LYS A 65 -0.80 -2.82 6.69
N PHE A 66 -0.63 -2.04 5.63
CA PHE A 66 -1.77 -1.35 5.00
C PHE A 66 -2.81 -2.35 4.46
N ASN A 67 -2.36 -3.39 3.76
CA ASN A 67 -3.23 -4.44 3.22
C ASN A 67 -3.94 -5.21 4.33
N ALA A 68 -3.22 -5.59 5.40
CA ALA A 68 -3.79 -6.28 6.56
C ALA A 68 -4.82 -5.43 7.31
N ALA A 69 -4.69 -4.10 7.25
CA ALA A 69 -5.66 -3.18 7.85
C ALA A 69 -6.98 -3.11 7.07
N LEU A 70 -7.03 -3.56 5.81
CA LEU A 70 -8.24 -3.53 4.95
C LEU A 70 -8.95 -2.16 4.95
N GLY A 71 -8.19 -1.06 4.96
CA GLY A 71 -8.73 0.30 5.04
C GLY A 71 -9.17 0.77 6.45
N SER A 72 -8.96 -0.04 7.49
CA SER A 72 -9.22 0.36 8.88
C SER A 72 -8.07 1.17 9.47
N ARG A 73 -8.26 2.49 9.57
CA ARG A 73 -7.32 3.39 10.25
C ARG A 73 -7.08 3.04 11.71
N GLU A 74 -8.07 2.44 12.37
CA GLU A 74 -7.94 2.03 13.76
C GLU A 74 -6.88 0.93 13.93
N ALA A 75 -6.79 0.01 12.96
CA ALA A 75 -5.76 -1.03 12.95
C ALA A 75 -4.34 -0.45 12.78
N LEU A 76 -4.21 0.72 12.17
CA LEU A 76 -2.94 1.43 11.96
C LEU A 76 -2.61 2.44 13.07
N SER A 77 -3.56 2.72 13.97
CA SER A 77 -3.40 3.73 15.04
C SER A 77 -2.21 3.45 15.96
N GLY A 78 -1.92 2.17 16.21
CA GLY A 78 -0.77 1.73 17.00
C GLY A 78 0.55 1.71 16.24
N LEU A 79 0.57 2.09 14.95
CA LEU A 79 1.77 2.12 14.11
C LEU A 79 2.13 3.54 13.70
N ILE A 80 1.13 4.35 13.37
CA ILE A 80 1.33 5.73 13.00
C ILE A 80 1.83 6.56 14.18
N GLY A 81 2.85 7.37 13.92
CA GLY A 81 3.44 8.32 14.85
C GLY A 81 4.55 7.72 15.71
N LYS A 82 4.83 6.41 15.57
CA LYS A 82 5.95 5.77 16.25
C LYS A 82 7.27 6.37 15.76
N THR A 83 8.08 6.87 16.69
CA THR A 83 9.42 7.35 16.40
C THR A 83 10.39 6.19 16.22
N ARG A 84 11.42 6.40 15.43
CA ARG A 84 12.57 5.51 15.33
C ARG A 84 13.41 5.60 16.60
N ASP A 85 14.08 4.50 16.93
CA ASP A 85 15.09 4.46 17.98
C ASP A 85 16.37 5.18 17.52
N GLU A 86 17.23 5.55 18.47
CA GLU A 86 18.51 6.19 18.15
C GLU A 86 19.39 5.25 17.31
N GLY A 87 19.88 5.75 16.16
CA GLY A 87 20.68 4.98 15.22
C GLY A 87 19.88 4.05 14.29
N GLU A 88 18.57 3.91 14.46
CA GLU A 88 17.72 3.13 13.56
C GLU A 88 17.64 3.80 12.17
N GLN A 89 18.01 3.04 11.14
CA GLN A 89 17.95 3.51 9.76
C GLN A 89 16.51 3.50 9.25
N PRO A 90 16.08 4.51 8.46
CA PRO A 90 14.75 4.52 7.87
C PRO A 90 14.60 3.40 6.84
N ILE A 91 13.48 2.69 6.89
CA ILE A 91 13.09 1.72 5.88
C ILE A 91 12.13 2.41 4.89
N LEU A 92 12.45 2.43 3.60
CA LEU A 92 11.59 3.00 2.57
C LEU A 92 10.86 1.88 1.81
N HIS A 93 9.65 1.56 2.24
CA HIS A 93 8.84 0.48 1.69
C HIS A 93 8.33 0.79 0.28
N ALA A 94 8.08 2.06 -0.05
CA ALA A 94 7.64 2.43 -1.40
C ALA A 94 8.72 2.15 -2.45
N GLU A 95 9.99 2.39 -2.12
CA GLU A 95 11.10 2.08 -3.03
C GLU A 95 11.28 0.57 -3.21
N ARG A 96 11.16 -0.20 -2.12
CA ARG A 96 11.17 -1.67 -2.17
C ARG A 96 10.01 -2.20 -3.02
N PHE A 97 8.82 -1.64 -2.85
CA PHE A 97 7.64 -1.98 -3.63
C PHE A 97 7.87 -1.72 -5.12
N ILE A 98 8.33 -0.52 -5.51
CA ILE A 98 8.57 -0.17 -6.92
C ILE A 98 9.60 -1.12 -7.56
N ALA A 99 10.68 -1.43 -6.84
CA ALA A 99 11.70 -2.35 -7.33
C ALA A 99 11.15 -3.75 -7.60
N ARG A 100 10.29 -4.26 -6.71
CA ARG A 100 9.60 -5.55 -6.89
C ARG A 100 8.57 -5.46 -8.01
N TYR A 101 7.67 -4.49 -7.96
CA TYR A 101 6.57 -4.30 -8.89
C TYR A 101 7.02 -4.13 -10.35
N ARG A 102 8.08 -3.35 -10.60
CA ARG A 102 8.63 -3.18 -11.96
C ARG A 102 9.45 -4.38 -12.43
N GLY A 103 9.95 -5.21 -11.51
CA GLY A 103 10.68 -6.44 -11.83
C GLY A 103 9.75 -7.62 -12.17
N THR A 104 8.52 -7.61 -11.66
CA THR A 104 7.54 -8.66 -11.93
C THR A 104 6.88 -8.41 -13.30
N LYS A 105 7.09 -9.31 -14.27
CA LYS A 105 6.24 -9.33 -15.47
C LYS A 105 4.81 -9.63 -15.01
N ARG A 106 3.85 -8.74 -15.29
CA ARG A 106 2.42 -9.00 -15.12
C ARG A 106 2.03 -10.16 -16.04
N THR A 107 2.06 -11.40 -15.53
CA THR A 107 1.80 -12.57 -16.39
C THR A 107 0.33 -12.84 -16.62
N ASP A 108 -0.58 -12.40 -15.75
CA ASP A 108 -1.97 -12.85 -15.85
C ASP A 108 -2.96 -11.75 -15.47
N ALA A 109 -3.01 -10.67 -16.27
CA ALA A 109 -4.19 -9.83 -16.28
C ALA A 109 -5.35 -10.69 -16.80
N ILE A 110 -6.43 -10.81 -16.01
CA ILE A 110 -7.64 -11.51 -16.46
C ILE A 110 -8.14 -10.79 -17.71
N ASP A 111 -8.11 -11.47 -18.86
CA ASP A 111 -8.76 -11.00 -20.07
C ASP A 111 -10.27 -10.99 -19.83
N LEU A 112 -10.79 -9.81 -19.45
CA LEU A 112 -12.20 -9.60 -19.17
C LEU A 112 -13.06 -9.80 -20.44
N ASP A 113 -12.51 -9.54 -21.62
CA ASP A 113 -13.18 -9.75 -22.90
C ASP A 113 -13.31 -11.25 -23.23
N ALA A 114 -12.32 -12.06 -22.83
CA ALA A 114 -12.43 -13.53 -22.87
C ALA A 114 -13.47 -14.07 -21.88
N ARG A 115 -13.66 -13.43 -20.72
CA ARG A 115 -14.67 -13.83 -19.71
C ARG A 115 -16.12 -13.59 -20.14
N VAL A 116 -16.38 -12.55 -20.93
CA VAL A 116 -17.75 -12.23 -21.40
C VAL A 116 -18.19 -13.21 -22.50
N ASN A 117 -17.25 -13.82 -23.23
CA ASN A 117 -17.53 -14.73 -24.34
C ASN A 117 -17.41 -16.23 -23.98
N ALA A 118 -16.82 -16.60 -22.84
CA ALA A 118 -16.70 -17.98 -22.40
C ALA A 118 -17.89 -18.40 -21.52
N GLU A 119 -18.69 -19.35 -21.99
CA GLU A 119 -19.72 -20.01 -21.18
C GLU A 119 -19.10 -20.59 -19.89
N ARG A 120 -19.43 -19.98 -18.74
CA ARG A 120 -19.31 -20.55 -17.36
C ARG A 120 -18.14 -21.51 -17.13
N THR A 121 -16.90 -21.06 -17.33
CA THR A 121 -15.73 -21.69 -16.71
C THR A 121 -15.14 -20.74 -15.68
N GLU A 122 -15.19 -21.15 -14.41
CA GLU A 122 -14.58 -20.43 -13.29
C GLU A 122 -13.06 -20.40 -13.47
N ALA A 123 -12.55 -19.31 -14.04
CA ALA A 123 -11.12 -19.05 -14.12
C ALA A 123 -10.64 -18.49 -12.76
N HIS A 124 -9.95 -19.34 -11.99
CA HIS A 124 -9.25 -18.92 -10.79
C HIS A 124 -7.84 -18.42 -11.16
N GLY A 125 -7.69 -17.12 -11.35
CA GLY A 125 -6.37 -16.49 -11.37
C GLY A 125 -5.81 -16.39 -9.94
N THR A 126 -4.57 -16.81 -9.71
CA THR A 126 -3.88 -16.58 -8.44
C THR A 126 -3.01 -15.33 -8.58
N TYR A 127 -3.47 -14.20 -8.05
CA TYR A 127 -2.67 -12.97 -7.98
C TYR A 127 -1.94 -12.94 -6.64
N GLN A 128 -0.62 -13.20 -6.64
CA GLN A 128 0.20 -12.95 -5.46
C GLN A 128 0.51 -11.45 -5.38
N MET A 129 -0.01 -10.80 -4.33
CA MET A 129 0.30 -9.40 -4.06
C MET A 129 1.76 -9.26 -3.63
N PRO A 130 2.57 -8.41 -4.28
CA PRO A 130 3.95 -8.19 -3.84
C PRO A 130 3.96 -7.41 -2.53
N GLY A 131 4.39 -8.07 -1.45
CA GLY A 131 4.61 -7.44 -0.16
C GLY A 131 5.86 -6.57 -0.11
N THR A 132 6.08 -5.86 1.00
CA THR A 132 7.29 -5.05 1.25
C THR A 132 8.09 -5.49 2.47
N GLU A 133 7.60 -6.47 3.22
CA GLU A 133 8.37 -7.21 4.21
C GLU A 133 9.30 -8.22 3.49
N GLU A 134 10.43 -8.57 4.12
CA GLU A 134 11.26 -9.66 3.63
C GLU A 134 10.55 -10.97 3.97
N GLU A 135 10.41 -11.88 2.99
CA GLU A 135 10.07 -13.26 3.29
C GLU A 135 11.14 -13.76 4.27
N THR A 136 10.77 -13.94 5.53
CA THR A 136 11.60 -14.68 6.46
C THR A 136 11.67 -16.10 5.90
N ASP A 137 12.78 -16.37 5.23
CA ASP A 137 13.22 -17.65 4.69
C ASP A 137 13.00 -18.71 5.77
N THR A 138 11.83 -19.36 5.72
CA THR A 138 11.49 -20.43 6.67
C THR A 138 12.19 -21.67 6.15
N LYS A 139 13.50 -21.70 6.32
CA LYS A 139 14.28 -22.93 6.32
C LYS A 139 14.21 -23.53 7.72
N GLN A 140 13.29 -24.47 7.90
CA GLN A 140 13.53 -25.67 8.69
C GLN A 140 12.96 -26.87 7.96
#